data_AF-A0A1I4IQQ5-F1
#
_entry.id   AF-A0A1I4IQQ5-F1
#
_cell.length_a   1.000
_cell.length_b   1.000
_cell.length_c   1.000
_cell.angle_alpha   90.00
_cell.angle_beta   90.00
_cell.angle_gamma   90.00
#
_symmetry.space_group_name_H-M   'P 1'
#
loop_
_entity.id
_entity.type
_entity.pdbx_description
1 polymer ?
#
loop_
_entity_poly.entity_id
_entity_poly.type
_entity_poly.pdbx_seq_one_letter_code
_entity_poly.pdbx_strand_id
1 'polypeptide(L)'
;MKFHTFCFLFTAMLASSPALSGSNNHSNNDNKLPKSLEQKVKNFRTDLEARGYQVAQGNWNLFTIEDCKFPIETIGICMGNNPAAPYVIPTLPLWPDEFVDDKMKDLLGPTQGDTWWTYRLDEREALVVLAQLPPPGKYFSLETYVFTREGKINTNDEIYQSVQADPFMQSILFKKSPNPSRLLTFASVGDNNNNVVIEQQSGAAFDQQRFFIITPDKVMKRKLTQALLRAGVPDRNQVFTEPVSPDVARLGLGAEADDLMIIARYTHPEDEVAGDQWRQQLPLAVFRVRDPDTARATEPFPFPVREERIAQSELELEGDAKDLVDAVKQRWGQPNSKVGEFESLLLKVDLLGEHCLPRPMNCIGDNSDADYQISPTARLDSGEILAVVGTLGTVTGNATYVSLSPNWIPPLEGVLDVSDVDLEGSASAFAEMVNNTEKFYVHYFARDCTDLPNCHEITKDMIPQDGELKLVQRDYVVPGSTRGPDPRLLVNPSLIILDGASRPKNLTDKK
;
A
#
# COMPACT_ATOMS: atom_id res chain seq x y z
N MET A 1 -51.15 -34.20 -40.66
CA MET A 1 -50.07 -34.90 -41.38
C MET A 1 -49.01 -33.86 -41.71
N LYS A 2 -47.75 -34.11 -41.31
CA LYS A 2 -46.55 -33.27 -41.42
C LYS A 2 -46.43 -32.08 -40.46
N PHE A 3 -45.69 -32.37 -39.38
CA PHE A 3 -44.95 -31.46 -38.52
C PHE A 3 -43.97 -30.58 -39.33
N HIS A 4 -43.87 -29.29 -39.01
CA HIS A 4 -42.67 -28.50 -39.23
C HIS A 4 -42.29 -27.77 -37.96
N THR A 5 -41.29 -28.33 -37.30
CA THR A 5 -40.56 -27.84 -36.15
C THR A 5 -39.68 -26.66 -36.59
N PHE A 6 -39.95 -25.46 -36.08
CA PHE A 6 -38.97 -24.37 -36.09
C PHE A 6 -38.11 -24.50 -34.82
N CYS A 7 -36.92 -25.06 -34.97
CA CYS A 7 -35.89 -24.99 -33.94
C CYS A 7 -35.29 -23.58 -33.95
N PHE A 8 -35.65 -22.76 -32.96
CA PHE A 8 -34.82 -21.62 -32.56
C PHE A 8 -33.67 -22.16 -31.72
N LEU A 9 -32.47 -22.16 -32.30
CA LEU A 9 -31.21 -22.35 -31.59
C LEU A 9 -31.00 -21.15 -30.67
N PHE A 10 -31.26 -21.34 -29.37
CA PHE A 10 -30.68 -20.52 -28.32
C PHE A 10 -29.18 -20.82 -28.26
N THR A 11 -28.35 -19.97 -28.86
CA THR A 11 -26.93 -19.89 -28.53
C THR A 11 -26.81 -19.26 -27.15
N ALA A 12 -26.79 -20.09 -26.12
CA ALA A 12 -26.27 -19.71 -24.82
C ALA A 12 -24.76 -19.43 -24.98
N MET A 13 -24.38 -18.15 -24.96
CA MET A 13 -22.99 -17.79 -24.68
C MET A 13 -22.72 -18.12 -23.21
N LEU A 14 -22.30 -19.35 -22.97
CA LEU A 14 -21.51 -19.70 -21.80
C LEU A 14 -20.19 -18.95 -21.93
N ALA A 15 -20.09 -17.77 -21.32
CA ALA A 15 -18.80 -17.21 -20.95
C ALA A 15 -18.26 -18.11 -19.83
N SER A 16 -17.60 -19.19 -20.23
CA SER A 16 -16.71 -19.95 -19.38
C SER A 16 -15.64 -19.00 -18.86
N SER A 17 -15.76 -18.59 -17.61
CA SER A 17 -14.62 -18.12 -16.81
C SER A 17 -13.49 -19.13 -17.00
N PRO A 18 -12.28 -18.75 -17.42
CA PRO A 18 -11.18 -19.66 -17.32
C PRO A 18 -10.98 -19.93 -15.84
N ALA A 19 -11.24 -21.16 -15.43
CA ALA A 19 -10.74 -21.66 -14.16
C ALA A 19 -9.23 -21.46 -14.19
N LEU A 20 -8.76 -20.44 -13.47
CA LEU A 20 -7.36 -20.28 -13.12
C LEU A 20 -7.02 -21.46 -12.24
N SER A 21 -6.62 -22.55 -12.89
CA SER A 21 -5.99 -23.68 -12.22
C SER A 21 -4.80 -23.13 -11.45
N GLY A 22 -4.80 -23.34 -10.14
CA GLY A 22 -3.68 -23.04 -9.26
C GLY A 22 -2.40 -23.62 -9.83
N SER A 23 -1.60 -22.75 -10.43
CA SER A 23 -0.23 -23.03 -10.80
C SER A 23 0.62 -22.19 -9.86
N ASN A 24 1.46 -22.87 -9.09
CA ASN A 24 2.49 -22.25 -8.28
C ASN A 24 3.23 -21.20 -9.11
N ASN A 25 3.14 -19.92 -8.72
CA ASN A 25 3.91 -18.82 -9.30
C ASN A 25 5.40 -18.91 -8.88
N HIS A 26 6.03 -20.07 -9.07
CA HIS A 26 7.48 -20.17 -9.14
C HIS A 26 7.89 -19.81 -10.57
N SER A 27 7.71 -18.54 -10.93
CA SER A 27 8.26 -18.03 -12.17
C SER A 27 9.77 -17.93 -12.01
N ASN A 28 10.47 -18.88 -12.63
CA ASN A 28 11.90 -18.90 -12.85
C ASN A 28 12.29 -17.77 -13.83
N ASN A 29 12.01 -16.52 -13.46
CA ASN A 29 12.32 -15.34 -14.25
C ASN A 29 13.66 -14.79 -13.79
N ASP A 30 14.73 -15.07 -14.55
CA ASP A 30 15.77 -14.08 -14.74
C ASP A 30 15.05 -12.81 -15.24
N ASN A 31 14.75 -11.85 -14.35
CA ASN A 31 14.08 -10.60 -14.70
C ASN A 31 14.78 -10.01 -15.92
N LYS A 32 14.10 -10.02 -17.07
CA LYS A 32 14.73 -9.61 -18.33
C LYS A 32 14.88 -8.10 -18.32
N LEU A 33 16.02 -7.64 -17.81
CA LEU A 33 16.38 -6.24 -17.80
C LEU A 33 16.51 -5.73 -19.25
N PRO A 34 16.07 -4.50 -19.54
CA PRO A 34 16.44 -3.83 -20.78
C PRO A 34 17.96 -3.86 -20.96
N LYS A 35 18.46 -4.12 -22.18
CA LYS A 35 19.90 -4.29 -22.46
C LYS A 35 20.77 -3.16 -21.86
N SER A 36 20.28 -1.93 -21.93
CA SER A 36 20.98 -0.75 -21.41
C SER A 36 21.03 -0.70 -19.88
N LEU A 37 20.05 -1.30 -19.19
CA LEU A 37 20.04 -1.46 -17.73
C LEU A 37 20.89 -2.66 -17.32
N GLU A 38 20.78 -3.78 -18.03
CA GLU A 38 21.57 -4.98 -17.81
C GLU A 38 23.08 -4.70 -17.85
N GLN A 39 23.52 -3.88 -18.82
CA GLN A 39 24.92 -3.46 -18.91
C GLN A 39 25.35 -2.62 -17.69
N LYS A 40 24.50 -1.70 -17.20
CA LYS A 40 24.79 -0.92 -15.99
C LYS A 40 24.88 -1.80 -14.76
N VAL A 41 23.96 -2.76 -14.60
CA VAL A 41 23.97 -3.74 -13.51
C VAL A 41 25.29 -4.52 -13.49
N LYS A 42 25.73 -5.04 -14.65
CA LYS A 42 27.02 -5.75 -14.76
C LYS A 42 28.20 -4.85 -14.41
N ASN A 43 28.26 -3.65 -15.00
CA ASN A 43 29.35 -2.71 -14.76
C ASN A 43 29.43 -2.26 -13.30
N PHE A 44 28.27 -2.03 -12.67
CA PHE A 44 28.16 -1.61 -11.28
C PHE A 44 28.72 -2.67 -10.35
N ARG A 45 28.27 -3.92 -10.50
CA ARG A 45 28.77 -5.04 -9.71
C ARG A 45 30.29 -5.21 -9.88
N THR A 46 30.78 -5.24 -11.12
CA THR A 46 32.21 -5.40 -11.40
C THR A 46 33.05 -4.26 -10.82
N ASP A 47 32.60 -3.00 -10.89
CA ASP A 47 33.33 -1.87 -10.30
C ASP A 47 33.41 -1.97 -8.78
N LEU A 48 32.33 -2.41 -8.11
CA LEU A 48 32.32 -2.59 -6.66
C LEU A 48 33.21 -3.75 -6.20
N GLU A 49 33.09 -4.92 -6.83
CA GLU A 49 33.91 -6.09 -6.51
C GLU A 49 35.41 -5.79 -6.73
N ALA A 50 35.76 -5.10 -7.82
CA ALA A 50 37.14 -4.68 -8.10
C ALA A 50 37.70 -3.68 -7.07
N ARG A 51 36.82 -2.99 -6.33
CA ARG A 51 37.18 -2.04 -5.26
C ARG A 51 37.14 -2.67 -3.87
N GLY A 52 36.87 -3.97 -3.77
CA GLY A 52 36.89 -4.73 -2.52
C GLY A 52 35.59 -4.69 -1.72
N TYR A 53 34.50 -4.17 -2.28
CA TYR A 53 33.18 -4.28 -1.63
C TYR A 53 32.67 -5.72 -1.72
N GLN A 54 31.95 -6.16 -0.70
CA GLN A 54 31.15 -7.37 -0.77
C GLN A 54 29.80 -7.04 -1.42
N VAL A 55 29.42 -7.81 -2.44
CA VAL A 55 28.19 -7.57 -3.21
C VAL A 55 27.38 -8.85 -3.27
N ALA A 56 26.11 -8.76 -2.90
CA ALA A 56 25.16 -9.85 -3.02
C ALA A 56 23.90 -9.38 -3.75
N GLN A 57 23.37 -10.20 -4.66
CA GLN A 57 22.22 -9.84 -5.49
C GLN A 57 20.96 -10.51 -4.95
N GLY A 58 19.88 -9.73 -4.83
CA GLY A 58 18.55 -10.24 -4.50
C GLY A 58 17.66 -10.43 -5.72
N ASN A 59 16.42 -10.83 -5.47
CA ASN A 59 15.37 -11.01 -6.46
C ASN A 59 14.21 -10.04 -6.18
N TRP A 60 13.32 -9.86 -7.15
CA TRP A 60 12.10 -9.08 -7.00
C TRP A 60 10.89 -9.98 -7.18
N ASN A 61 9.87 -9.74 -6.36
CA ASN A 61 8.65 -10.54 -6.35
C ASN A 61 7.44 -9.61 -6.40
N LEU A 62 6.35 -10.10 -6.98
CA LEU A 62 5.06 -9.44 -6.96
C LEU A 62 4.21 -10.10 -5.87
N PHE A 63 3.75 -9.31 -4.92
CA PHE A 63 2.84 -9.74 -3.86
C PHE A 63 1.41 -9.32 -4.23
N THR A 64 0.54 -10.32 -4.35
CA THR A 64 -0.85 -10.21 -4.79
C THR A 64 -1.81 -10.63 -3.69
N ILE A 65 -3.12 -10.44 -3.89
CA ILE A 65 -4.12 -10.88 -2.92
C ILE A 65 -4.06 -12.41 -2.70
N GLU A 66 -3.74 -13.19 -3.72
CA GLU A 66 -3.61 -14.65 -3.62
C GLU A 66 -2.48 -15.10 -2.67
N ASP A 67 -1.53 -14.20 -2.41
CA ASP A 67 -0.42 -14.42 -1.50
C ASP A 67 -0.78 -14.09 -0.05
N CYS A 68 -1.91 -13.44 0.24
CA CYS A 68 -2.35 -13.08 1.59
C CYS A 68 -2.41 -14.26 2.56
N LYS A 69 -2.62 -15.48 2.07
CA LYS A 69 -2.56 -16.71 2.86
C LYS A 69 -1.25 -16.85 3.66
N PHE A 70 -0.11 -16.42 3.10
CA PHE A 70 1.20 -16.56 3.73
C PHE A 70 1.42 -15.62 4.93
N PRO A 71 1.21 -14.30 4.82
CA PRO A 71 1.33 -13.42 5.98
C PRO A 71 0.17 -13.64 6.98
N ILE A 72 -1.00 -14.08 6.55
CA ILE A 72 -2.07 -14.50 7.48
C ILE A 72 -1.62 -15.71 8.30
N GLU A 73 -1.00 -16.72 7.68
CA GLU A 73 -0.46 -17.87 8.42
C GLU A 73 0.72 -17.47 9.32
N THR A 74 1.62 -16.63 8.80
CA THR A 74 2.87 -16.27 9.48
C THR A 74 2.63 -15.27 10.61
N ILE A 75 2.10 -14.09 10.28
CA ILE A 75 1.94 -12.97 11.21
C ILE A 75 0.49 -12.69 11.60
N GLY A 76 -0.48 -13.45 11.07
CA GLY A 76 -1.90 -13.32 11.43
C GLY A 76 -2.66 -12.20 10.72
N ILE A 77 -2.03 -11.46 9.79
CA ILE A 77 -2.66 -10.39 9.02
C ILE A 77 -2.09 -10.30 7.59
N CYS A 78 -2.85 -9.78 6.63
CA CYS A 78 -2.39 -9.41 5.28
C CYS A 78 -2.00 -7.92 5.16
N MET A 79 -1.71 -7.27 6.30
CA MET A 79 -1.10 -5.93 6.36
C MET A 79 -1.86 -4.82 5.61
N GLY A 80 -3.16 -5.00 5.38
CA GLY A 80 -4.00 -4.01 4.71
C GLY A 80 -3.67 -3.85 3.23
N ASN A 81 -3.32 -4.96 2.56
CA ASN A 81 -3.05 -5.01 1.13
C ASN A 81 -4.14 -4.26 0.33
N ASN A 82 -3.75 -3.62 -0.78
CA ASN A 82 -4.70 -3.13 -1.78
C ASN A 82 -4.64 -4.05 -3.01
N PRO A 83 -5.70 -4.83 -3.30
CA PRO A 83 -5.73 -5.75 -4.44
C PRO A 83 -5.55 -5.11 -5.81
N ALA A 84 -5.98 -3.86 -6.01
CA ALA A 84 -5.81 -3.14 -7.27
C ALA A 84 -4.38 -2.60 -7.46
N ALA A 85 -3.52 -2.75 -6.45
CA ALA A 85 -2.16 -2.25 -6.47
C ALA A 85 -1.17 -3.27 -5.87
N PRO A 86 -0.90 -4.39 -6.57
CA PRO A 86 0.06 -5.39 -6.11
C PRO A 86 1.41 -4.75 -5.74
N TYR A 87 2.03 -5.28 -4.69
CA TYR A 87 3.27 -4.74 -4.15
C TYR A 87 4.47 -5.43 -4.77
N VAL A 88 5.52 -4.66 -5.06
CA VAL A 88 6.79 -5.16 -5.58
C VAL A 88 7.80 -5.17 -4.44
N ILE A 89 8.23 -6.35 -4.02
CA ILE A 89 9.00 -6.56 -2.78
C ILE A 89 10.25 -7.40 -3.11
N PRO A 90 11.45 -6.95 -2.73
CA PRO A 90 12.65 -7.72 -2.98
C PRO A 90 12.81 -8.85 -1.96
N THR A 91 13.41 -9.97 -2.37
CA THR A 91 14.02 -10.93 -1.45
C THR A 91 15.52 -10.86 -1.55
N LEU A 92 16.20 -10.90 -0.40
CA LEU A 92 17.62 -10.61 -0.31
C LEU A 92 18.38 -11.78 0.30
N PRO A 93 19.61 -12.08 -0.17
CA PRO A 93 20.48 -13.02 0.55
C PRO A 93 20.91 -12.41 1.88
N LEU A 94 21.02 -13.23 2.91
CA LEU A 94 21.58 -12.82 4.20
C LEU A 94 23.11 -12.89 4.18
N TRP A 95 23.78 -12.03 4.97
CA TRP A 95 25.22 -12.22 5.18
C TRP A 95 25.48 -13.46 6.05
N PRO A 96 26.64 -14.14 5.91
CA PRO A 96 26.95 -15.33 6.73
C PRO A 96 26.95 -15.08 8.24
N ASP A 97 27.17 -13.83 8.65
CA ASP A 97 27.20 -13.34 10.03
C ASP A 97 25.89 -12.68 10.49
N GLU A 98 24.84 -12.72 9.65
CA GLU A 98 23.54 -12.14 9.96
C GLU A 98 22.63 -13.11 10.71
N PHE A 99 21.92 -12.60 11.72
CA PHE A 99 20.91 -13.37 12.44
C PHE A 99 19.79 -13.81 11.51
N VAL A 100 19.44 -15.09 11.60
CA VAL A 100 18.37 -15.71 10.83
C VAL A 100 17.15 -15.93 11.73
N ASP A 101 16.04 -15.28 11.40
CA ASP A 101 14.73 -15.59 11.99
C ASP A 101 13.96 -16.56 11.08
N ASP A 102 14.17 -17.86 11.26
CA ASP A 102 13.56 -18.90 10.43
C ASP A 102 12.02 -18.84 10.42
N LYS A 103 11.40 -18.24 11.44
CA LYS A 103 9.95 -18.08 11.51
C LYS A 103 9.41 -17.06 10.51
N MET A 104 10.28 -16.21 9.96
CA MET A 104 9.95 -15.19 8.97
C MET A 104 10.34 -15.60 7.55
N LYS A 105 10.92 -16.80 7.37
CA LYS A 105 11.50 -17.25 6.10
C LYS A 105 10.51 -17.23 4.94
N ASP A 106 9.26 -17.62 5.20
CA ASP A 106 8.19 -17.69 4.21
C ASP A 106 7.06 -16.67 4.48
N LEU A 107 7.41 -15.52 5.08
CA LEU A 107 6.49 -14.45 5.44
C LEU A 107 5.49 -14.09 4.32
N LEU A 108 5.97 -13.92 3.09
CA LEU A 108 5.15 -13.63 1.90
C LEU A 108 5.15 -14.81 0.92
N GLY A 109 5.41 -16.01 1.43
CA GLY A 109 5.52 -17.25 0.66
C GLY A 109 6.95 -17.69 0.39
N PRO A 110 7.12 -18.83 -0.31
CA PRO A 110 8.44 -19.37 -0.65
C PRO A 110 9.25 -18.38 -1.48
N THR A 111 10.55 -18.29 -1.19
CA THR A 111 11.48 -17.42 -1.91
C THR A 111 12.35 -18.20 -2.89
N GLN A 112 12.89 -17.52 -3.90
CA GLN A 112 13.87 -18.11 -4.80
C GLN A 112 15.26 -18.17 -4.17
N GLY A 113 15.90 -19.33 -4.26
CA GLY A 113 17.22 -19.56 -3.68
C GLY A 113 17.24 -19.36 -2.16
N ASP A 114 18.40 -19.01 -1.63
CA ASP A 114 18.59 -18.73 -0.21
C ASP A 114 18.42 -17.22 0.04
N THR A 115 17.18 -16.74 -0.11
CA THR A 115 16.82 -15.31 0.08
C THR A 115 15.65 -15.15 1.06
N TRP A 116 15.56 -13.97 1.69
CA TRP A 116 14.60 -13.63 2.72
C TRP A 116 13.81 -12.36 2.36
N TRP A 117 12.57 -12.29 2.84
CA TRP A 117 11.68 -11.13 2.68
C TRP A 117 12.09 -9.93 3.52
N THR A 118 12.84 -10.18 4.59
CA THR A 118 13.37 -9.16 5.50
C THR A 118 14.88 -9.28 5.60
N TYR A 119 15.54 -8.17 5.91
CA TYR A 119 17.00 -8.09 6.04
C TYR A 119 17.37 -7.16 7.19
N ARG A 120 18.55 -7.34 7.76
CA ARG A 120 19.17 -6.38 8.68
C ARG A 120 20.22 -5.56 7.94
N LEU A 121 20.49 -4.35 8.41
CA LEU A 121 21.38 -3.41 7.73
C LEU A 121 22.55 -3.02 8.63
N ASP A 122 23.77 -3.33 8.20
CA ASP A 122 24.99 -2.88 8.87
C ASP A 122 25.24 -1.38 8.66
N GLU A 123 25.96 -0.74 9.60
CA GLU A 123 26.29 0.69 9.53
C GLU A 123 27.12 1.07 8.29
N ARG A 124 27.81 0.13 7.65
CA ARG A 124 28.65 0.33 6.45
C ARG A 124 28.07 -0.34 5.21
N GLU A 125 26.78 -0.62 5.24
CA GLU A 125 26.07 -1.30 4.16
C GLU A 125 25.13 -0.35 3.40
N ALA A 126 24.73 -0.76 2.20
CA ALA A 126 23.60 -0.19 1.50
C ALA A 126 22.86 -1.24 0.70
N LEU A 127 21.58 -0.96 0.45
CA LEU A 127 20.80 -1.57 -0.62
C LEU A 127 20.84 -0.62 -1.82
N VAL A 128 21.08 -1.17 -3.01
CA VAL A 128 21.11 -0.42 -4.26
C VAL A 128 20.14 -1.03 -5.26
N VAL A 129 19.13 -0.26 -5.63
CA VAL A 129 18.12 -0.65 -6.62
C VAL A 129 18.45 0.03 -7.95
N LEU A 130 18.50 -0.76 -9.02
CA LEU A 130 18.61 -0.28 -10.39
C LEU A 130 17.33 -0.67 -11.12
N ALA A 131 16.51 0.31 -11.48
CA ALA A 131 15.15 0.09 -11.94
C ALA A 131 14.93 0.65 -13.34
N GLN A 132 14.19 -0.09 -14.17
CA GLN A 132 13.33 0.51 -15.19
C GLN A 132 11.97 0.73 -14.53
N LEU A 133 11.60 1.99 -14.29
CA LEU A 133 10.31 2.34 -13.70
C LEU A 133 9.15 1.99 -14.65
N PRO A 134 7.94 1.76 -14.10
CA PRO A 134 6.78 1.34 -14.88
C PRO A 134 6.36 2.39 -15.91
N PRO A 135 5.50 2.02 -16.88
CA PRO A 135 4.87 2.98 -17.77
C PRO A 135 4.02 4.01 -17.01
N PRO A 136 3.61 5.12 -17.64
CA PRO A 136 2.75 6.13 -17.03
C PRO A 136 1.56 5.53 -16.28
N GLY A 137 1.32 6.03 -15.08
CA GLY A 137 0.19 5.66 -14.23
C GLY A 137 -0.05 6.74 -13.18
N LYS A 138 -1.04 6.54 -12.32
CA LYS A 138 -1.39 7.56 -11.32
C LYS A 138 -0.36 7.69 -10.21
N TYR A 139 0.30 6.59 -9.84
CA TYR A 139 1.15 6.58 -8.66
C TYR A 139 2.26 5.53 -8.74
N PHE A 140 3.47 5.90 -8.32
CA PHE A 140 4.55 4.98 -8.00
C PHE A 140 5.27 5.44 -6.73
N SER A 141 5.70 4.51 -5.88
CA SER A 141 6.52 4.82 -4.71
C SER A 141 7.41 3.65 -4.30
N LEU A 142 8.52 3.94 -3.63
CA LEU A 142 9.40 2.99 -2.96
C LEU A 142 9.75 3.53 -1.57
N GLU A 143 9.57 2.69 -0.55
CA GLU A 143 9.83 3.00 0.86
C GLU A 143 10.44 1.79 1.59
N THR A 144 11.33 2.06 2.53
CA THR A 144 11.86 1.09 3.49
C THR A 144 11.14 1.19 4.83
N TYR A 145 10.80 0.04 5.41
CA TYR A 145 10.15 -0.06 6.71
C TYR A 145 10.99 -0.87 7.69
N VAL A 146 10.98 -0.45 8.96
CA VAL A 146 11.31 -1.32 10.09
C VAL A 146 10.13 -2.25 10.30
N PHE A 147 10.27 -3.50 9.83
CA PHE A 147 9.20 -4.48 9.78
C PHE A 147 8.97 -5.19 11.12
N THR A 148 10.04 -5.66 11.76
CA THR A 148 9.98 -6.14 13.15
C THR A 148 11.14 -5.64 13.99
N ARG A 149 10.89 -5.50 15.29
CA ARG A 149 11.86 -4.98 16.27
C ARG A 149 11.78 -5.75 17.57
N GLU A 150 12.92 -5.97 18.23
CA GLU A 150 12.93 -6.49 19.59
C GLU A 150 12.24 -5.51 20.56
N GLY A 151 11.27 -6.00 21.33
CA GLY A 151 10.50 -5.14 22.22
C GLY A 151 9.42 -5.86 22.99
N LYS A 152 8.74 -5.08 23.83
CA LYS A 152 7.57 -5.53 24.60
C LYS A 152 6.46 -4.50 24.46
N ILE A 153 5.24 -4.99 24.35
CA ILE A 153 4.05 -4.14 24.35
C ILE A 153 3.99 -3.40 25.70
N ASN A 154 3.98 -2.08 25.65
CA ASN A 154 3.76 -1.25 26.81
C ASN A 154 2.27 -1.01 27.00
N THR A 155 1.63 -1.76 27.90
CA THR A 155 0.20 -1.60 28.13
C THR A 155 -0.15 -0.28 28.83
N ASN A 156 0.82 0.47 29.36
CA ASN A 156 0.58 1.79 29.98
C ASN A 156 0.72 2.95 28.97
N ASP A 157 1.07 2.65 27.72
CA ASP A 157 1.14 3.65 26.65
C ASP A 157 -0.24 4.29 26.39
N GLU A 158 -0.28 5.59 26.06
CA GLU A 158 -1.54 6.30 25.89
C GLU A 158 -2.36 5.76 24.71
N ILE A 159 -1.69 5.40 23.60
CA ILE A 159 -2.36 4.85 22.43
C ILE A 159 -2.90 3.47 22.76
N TYR A 160 -2.13 2.65 23.49
CA TYR A 160 -2.62 1.35 23.98
C TYR A 160 -3.90 1.49 24.81
N GLN A 161 -3.95 2.47 25.72
CA GLN A 161 -5.13 2.74 26.55
C GLN A 161 -6.30 3.26 25.71
N SER A 162 -6.04 4.12 24.73
CA SER A 162 -7.07 4.74 23.89
C SER A 162 -7.86 3.75 23.03
N VAL A 163 -7.24 2.63 22.63
CA VAL A 163 -7.87 1.63 21.74
C VAL A 163 -8.39 0.38 22.47
N GLN A 164 -8.41 0.35 23.81
CA GLN A 164 -8.87 -0.84 24.55
C GLN A 164 -10.32 -1.23 24.27
N ALA A 165 -11.17 -0.25 23.95
CA ALA A 165 -12.56 -0.48 23.60
C ALA A 165 -12.75 -0.95 22.13
N ASP A 166 -11.68 -0.98 21.34
CA ASP A 166 -11.65 -1.47 19.95
C ASP A 166 -10.68 -2.66 19.85
N PRO A 167 -11.18 -3.90 20.07
CA PRO A 167 -10.34 -5.10 20.06
C PRO A 167 -9.60 -5.32 18.73
N PHE A 168 -10.19 -4.88 17.62
CA PHE A 168 -9.55 -4.96 16.32
C PHE A 168 -8.32 -4.04 16.27
N MET A 169 -8.49 -2.74 16.58
CA MET A 169 -7.38 -1.78 16.60
C MET A 169 -6.28 -2.21 17.58
N GLN A 170 -6.66 -2.67 18.77
CA GLN A 170 -5.69 -3.19 19.75
C GLN A 170 -4.88 -4.37 19.18
N SER A 171 -5.53 -5.30 18.47
CA SER A 171 -4.89 -6.51 17.94
C SER A 171 -3.94 -6.28 16.76
N ILE A 172 -4.14 -5.20 16.00
CA ILE A 172 -3.30 -4.85 14.85
C ILE A 172 -2.17 -3.89 15.23
N LEU A 173 -2.40 -2.96 16.17
CA LEU A 173 -1.39 -2.01 16.64
C LEU A 173 -0.41 -2.65 17.62
N PHE A 174 -0.86 -3.57 18.47
CA PHE A 174 -0.01 -4.17 19.51
C PHE A 174 0.15 -5.66 19.28
N LYS A 175 0.84 -6.00 18.18
CA LYS A 175 1.04 -7.37 17.72
C LYS A 175 2.47 -7.84 17.91
N LYS A 176 2.64 -9.06 18.41
CA LYS A 176 3.94 -9.75 18.41
C LYS A 176 4.26 -10.31 17.03
N SER A 177 5.54 -10.36 16.70
CA SER A 177 6.03 -11.21 15.63
C SER A 177 5.96 -12.69 16.06
N PRO A 178 5.97 -13.66 15.12
CA PRO A 178 6.17 -15.09 15.40
C PRO A 178 7.36 -15.39 16.32
N ASN A 179 8.39 -14.55 16.26
CA ASN A 179 9.42 -14.51 17.26
C ASN A 179 8.95 -13.71 18.49
N PRO A 180 8.71 -14.35 19.65
CA PRO A 180 8.00 -13.72 20.77
C PRO A 180 8.79 -12.63 21.53
N SER A 181 10.09 -12.48 21.24
CA SER A 181 10.91 -11.35 21.70
C SER A 181 10.74 -10.09 20.82
N ARG A 182 10.08 -10.23 19.67
CA ARG A 182 9.93 -9.19 18.66
C ARG A 182 8.46 -8.78 18.49
N LEU A 183 8.27 -7.55 18.05
CA LEU A 183 6.98 -6.96 17.74
C LEU A 183 6.91 -6.71 16.24
N LEU A 184 5.70 -6.85 15.68
CA LEU A 184 5.44 -6.35 14.34
C LEU A 184 5.34 -4.82 14.43
N THR A 185 6.21 -4.12 13.71
CA THR A 185 6.29 -2.65 13.76
C THR A 185 5.87 -2.01 12.45
N PHE A 186 6.22 -2.59 11.31
CA PHE A 186 5.93 -2.09 9.96
C PHE A 186 5.86 -0.55 9.85
N ALA A 187 6.98 0.10 10.21
CA ALA A 187 7.09 1.55 10.40
C ALA A 187 8.05 2.15 9.37
N SER A 188 7.64 3.22 8.68
CA SER A 188 8.49 3.90 7.70
C SER A 188 9.76 4.48 8.33
N VAL A 189 10.83 4.58 7.55
CA VAL A 189 12.12 5.13 8.03
C VAL A 189 12.25 6.63 7.76
N GLY A 190 11.33 7.20 7.00
CA GLY A 190 11.22 8.63 6.75
C GLY A 190 10.15 8.93 5.71
N ASP A 191 10.45 9.91 4.86
CA ASP A 191 9.61 10.25 3.72
C ASP A 191 9.99 9.42 2.49
N ASN A 192 8.96 9.01 1.74
CA ASN A 192 9.09 8.04 0.68
C ASN A 192 9.49 8.63 -0.68
N ASN A 193 10.11 7.79 -1.51
CA ASN A 193 10.51 8.15 -2.87
C ASN A 193 9.36 7.86 -3.86
N ASN A 194 8.35 8.74 -3.89
CA ASN A 194 7.26 8.65 -4.88
C ASN A 194 7.59 9.28 -6.24
N ASN A 195 6.71 9.07 -7.21
CA ASN A 195 6.83 9.59 -8.56
C ASN A 195 7.00 11.12 -8.60
N VAL A 196 6.40 11.88 -7.68
CA VAL A 196 6.57 13.34 -7.64
C VAL A 196 7.98 13.72 -7.18
N VAL A 197 8.50 13.09 -6.13
CA VAL A 197 9.90 13.28 -5.69
C VAL A 197 10.87 12.95 -6.84
N ILE A 198 10.61 11.85 -7.54
CA ILE A 198 11.43 11.40 -8.67
C ILE A 198 11.41 12.42 -9.81
N GLU A 199 10.23 12.88 -10.19
CA GLU A 199 10.04 13.85 -11.27
C GLU A 199 10.66 15.20 -10.93
N GLN A 200 10.47 15.72 -9.71
CA GLN A 200 11.06 17.00 -9.29
C GLN A 200 12.59 16.98 -9.34
N GLN A 201 13.22 15.87 -8.95
CA GLN A 201 14.69 15.77 -8.96
C GLN A 201 15.25 15.55 -10.38
N SER A 202 14.58 14.73 -11.19
CA SER A 202 15.16 14.16 -12.43
C SER A 202 14.43 14.54 -13.73
N GLY A 203 13.33 15.29 -13.64
CA GLY A 203 12.52 15.79 -14.74
C GLY A 203 11.46 14.82 -15.27
N ALA A 204 11.46 13.55 -14.86
CA ALA A 204 10.44 12.56 -15.21
C ALA A 204 10.51 11.36 -14.24
N ALA A 205 9.39 10.68 -14.01
CA ALA A 205 9.35 9.45 -13.22
C ALA A 205 9.16 8.20 -14.08
N PHE A 206 8.03 8.08 -14.75
CA PHE A 206 7.61 6.88 -15.48
C PHE A 206 8.42 6.62 -16.77
N ASP A 207 8.53 5.34 -17.15
CA ASP A 207 9.33 4.84 -18.27
C ASP A 207 10.82 5.23 -18.22
N GLN A 208 11.32 5.61 -17.04
CA GLN A 208 12.71 6.00 -16.86
C GLN A 208 13.54 4.96 -16.12
N GLN A 209 14.84 4.95 -16.41
CA GLN A 209 15.79 4.29 -15.52
C GLN A 209 16.09 5.16 -14.31
N ARG A 210 15.89 4.62 -13.11
CA ARG A 210 16.13 5.30 -11.84
C ARG A 210 16.88 4.40 -10.88
N PHE A 211 17.65 5.00 -9.99
CA PHE A 211 18.58 4.29 -9.13
C PHE A 211 18.37 4.74 -7.69
N PHE A 212 18.19 3.82 -6.77
CA PHE A 212 17.92 4.12 -5.36
C PHE A 212 19.05 3.57 -4.50
N ILE A 213 19.51 4.34 -3.53
CA ILE A 213 20.48 3.94 -2.51
C ILE A 213 19.82 4.08 -1.16
N ILE A 214 19.62 2.96 -0.47
CA ILE A 214 19.09 2.90 0.88
C ILE A 214 20.28 2.62 1.80
N THR A 215 20.67 3.55 2.67
CA THR A 215 21.89 3.39 3.49
C THR A 215 21.88 4.27 4.73
N PRO A 216 22.49 3.81 5.85
CA PRO A 216 22.70 4.66 7.01
C PRO A 216 23.92 5.56 6.89
N ASP A 217 24.79 5.36 5.90
CA ASP A 217 26.11 5.98 5.84
C ASP A 217 26.30 6.91 4.64
N LYS A 218 26.59 8.18 4.92
CA LYS A 218 26.87 9.20 3.90
C LYS A 218 28.12 8.86 3.09
N VAL A 219 29.08 8.11 3.64
CA VAL A 219 30.22 7.62 2.87
C VAL A 219 29.75 6.63 1.80
N MET A 220 28.94 5.63 2.18
CA MET A 220 28.34 4.67 1.26
C MET A 220 27.51 5.36 0.18
N LYS A 221 26.62 6.30 0.55
CA LYS A 221 25.90 7.15 -0.42
C LYS A 221 26.83 7.71 -1.50
N ARG A 222 27.91 8.38 -1.10
CA ARG A 222 28.85 9.03 -2.04
C ARG A 222 29.60 8.01 -2.89
N LYS A 223 30.06 6.91 -2.31
CA LYS A 223 30.83 5.87 -3.01
C LYS A 223 29.97 5.13 -4.05
N LEU A 224 28.74 4.77 -3.67
CA LEU A 224 27.80 4.05 -4.52
C LEU A 224 27.24 4.93 -5.64
N THR A 225 26.96 6.20 -5.36
CA THR A 225 26.62 7.17 -6.41
C THR A 225 27.73 7.23 -7.46
N GLN A 226 29.00 7.29 -7.04
CA GLN A 226 30.12 7.32 -7.96
C GLN A 226 30.31 6.01 -8.73
N ALA A 227 30.01 4.87 -8.11
CA ALA A 227 30.02 3.57 -8.79
C ALA A 227 28.92 3.48 -9.85
N LEU A 228 27.70 3.97 -9.55
CA LEU A 228 26.61 4.07 -10.52
C LEU A 228 26.99 4.95 -11.73
N LEU A 229 27.60 6.12 -11.50
CA LEU A 229 28.08 6.97 -12.59
C LEU A 229 29.12 6.26 -13.47
N ARG A 230 30.10 5.57 -12.87
CA ARG A 230 31.08 4.76 -13.62
C ARG A 230 30.43 3.60 -14.38
N ALA A 231 29.33 3.06 -13.86
CA ALA A 231 28.57 2.00 -14.50
C ALA A 231 27.78 2.47 -15.73
N GLY A 232 27.65 3.79 -15.93
CA GLY A 232 26.97 4.40 -17.07
C GLY A 232 25.66 5.10 -16.72
N VAL A 233 25.38 5.35 -15.44
CA VAL A 233 24.30 6.28 -15.05
C VAL A 233 24.69 7.69 -15.51
N PRO A 234 23.87 8.38 -16.32
CA PRO A 234 24.30 9.59 -17.01
C PRO A 234 24.47 10.80 -16.08
N ASP A 235 23.68 10.92 -15.03
CA ASP A 235 23.73 12.06 -14.09
C ASP A 235 23.38 11.63 -12.66
N ARG A 236 23.92 12.35 -11.68
CA ARG A 236 23.65 12.16 -10.25
C ARG A 236 22.20 12.41 -9.89
N ASN A 237 21.49 13.29 -10.61
CA ASN A 237 20.09 13.58 -10.33
C ASN A 237 19.15 12.39 -10.62
N GLN A 238 19.65 11.31 -11.25
CA GLN A 238 18.91 10.06 -11.42
C GLN A 238 19.11 9.08 -10.25
N VAL A 239 19.94 9.44 -9.27
CA VAL A 239 20.24 8.65 -8.07
C VAL A 239 19.51 9.25 -6.86
N PHE A 240 18.63 8.47 -6.27
CA PHE A 240 17.79 8.82 -5.12
C PHE A 240 18.38 8.16 -3.88
N THR A 241 18.48 8.89 -2.78
CA THR A 241 18.97 8.33 -1.53
C THR A 241 17.88 8.33 -0.49
N GLU A 242 17.57 7.15 0.04
CA GLU A 242 16.74 6.97 1.22
C GLU A 242 17.67 6.81 2.43
N PRO A 243 17.75 7.81 3.32
CA PRO A 243 18.60 7.72 4.50
C PRO A 243 17.96 6.81 5.55
N VAL A 244 18.72 5.83 6.06
CA VAL A 244 18.29 5.01 7.21
C VAL A 244 19.01 5.52 8.45
N SER A 245 18.38 6.42 9.21
CA SER A 245 19.03 6.98 10.39
C SER A 245 19.20 5.94 11.51
N PRO A 246 20.38 5.83 12.16
CA PRO A 246 20.54 5.00 13.36
C PRO A 246 19.70 5.49 14.55
N ASP A 247 19.19 6.73 14.51
CA ASP A 247 18.26 7.24 15.52
C ASP A 247 16.83 6.72 15.31
N VAL A 248 16.53 6.18 14.11
CA VAL A 248 15.23 5.61 13.75
C VAL A 248 15.29 4.09 13.77
N ALA A 249 16.27 3.48 13.10
CA ALA A 249 16.44 2.04 12.99
C ALA A 249 17.62 1.53 13.83
N ARG A 250 17.47 0.36 14.46
CA ARG A 250 18.55 -0.34 15.17
C ARG A 250 19.38 -1.12 14.15
N LEU A 251 20.48 -0.51 13.73
CA LEU A 251 21.42 -1.07 12.76
C LEU A 251 22.25 -2.22 13.34
N GLY A 252 22.84 -3.01 12.46
CA GLY A 252 23.68 -4.17 12.79
C GLY A 252 23.12 -5.46 12.18
N LEU A 253 23.80 -6.58 12.41
CA LEU A 253 23.45 -7.90 11.87
C LEU A 253 23.01 -8.90 12.96
N GLY A 254 23.07 -8.50 14.24
CA GLY A 254 22.70 -9.32 15.39
C GLY A 254 21.19 -9.45 15.61
N ALA A 255 20.80 -10.29 16.57
CA ALA A 255 19.40 -10.59 16.88
C ALA A 255 18.62 -9.37 17.40
N GLU A 256 19.32 -8.41 18.00
CA GLU A 256 18.80 -7.15 18.54
C GLU A 256 18.52 -6.08 17.47
N ALA A 257 19.09 -6.23 16.27
CA ALA A 257 18.88 -5.31 15.16
C ALA A 257 17.47 -5.47 14.58
N ASP A 258 16.99 -4.39 13.94
CA ASP A 258 15.68 -4.35 13.30
C ASP A 258 15.68 -5.17 12.00
N ASP A 259 14.57 -5.86 11.73
CA ASP A 259 14.32 -6.44 10.42
C ASP A 259 13.69 -5.36 9.53
N LEU A 260 14.32 -5.07 8.40
CA LEU A 260 13.87 -4.11 7.40
C LEU A 260 13.19 -4.82 6.22
N MET A 261 12.30 -4.10 5.55
CA MET A 261 11.64 -4.52 4.31
C MET A 261 11.50 -3.33 3.37
N ILE A 262 11.72 -3.53 2.07
CA ILE A 262 11.45 -2.53 1.03
C ILE A 262 10.15 -2.88 0.34
N ILE A 263 9.28 -1.90 0.13
CA ILE A 263 8.07 -2.07 -0.66
C ILE A 263 8.04 -1.00 -1.74
N ALA A 264 7.83 -1.43 -2.98
CA ALA A 264 7.46 -0.56 -4.07
C ALA A 264 6.00 -0.80 -4.48
N ARG A 265 5.33 0.27 -4.89
CA ARG A 265 3.93 0.25 -5.30
C ARG A 265 3.75 0.96 -6.63
N TYR A 266 2.87 0.43 -7.47
CA TYR A 266 2.48 1.01 -8.76
C TYR A 266 0.99 0.80 -8.98
N THR A 267 0.30 1.87 -9.38
CA THR A 267 -1.17 1.91 -9.40
C THR A 267 -1.70 2.64 -10.63
N HIS A 268 -2.83 2.13 -11.15
CA HIS A 268 -3.61 2.69 -12.26
C HIS A 268 -2.73 3.10 -13.44
N PRO A 269 -2.11 2.11 -14.13
CA PRO A 269 -1.42 2.36 -15.38
C PRO A 269 -2.38 3.04 -16.38
N GLU A 270 -1.87 3.99 -17.17
CA GLU A 270 -2.64 4.56 -18.29
C GLU A 270 -2.88 3.50 -19.38
N ASP A 271 -1.95 2.55 -19.53
CA ASP A 271 -2.06 1.36 -20.36
C ASP A 271 -1.91 0.10 -19.48
N GLU A 272 -3.06 -0.51 -19.13
CA GLU A 272 -3.13 -1.71 -18.29
C GLU A 272 -2.28 -2.87 -18.83
N VAL A 273 -2.21 -3.05 -20.15
CA VAL A 273 -1.43 -4.14 -20.75
C VAL A 273 0.07 -3.90 -20.56
N ALA A 274 0.52 -2.66 -20.75
CA ALA A 274 1.91 -2.30 -20.49
C ALA A 274 2.27 -2.39 -19.00
N GLY A 275 1.34 -1.97 -18.12
CA GLY A 275 1.48 -2.09 -16.67
C GLY A 275 1.61 -3.53 -16.21
N ASP A 276 0.75 -4.43 -16.72
CA ASP A 276 0.80 -5.86 -16.43
C ASP A 276 2.05 -6.52 -16.97
N GLN A 277 2.49 -6.13 -18.18
CA GLN A 277 3.76 -6.59 -18.72
C GLN A 277 4.93 -6.17 -17.82
N TRP A 278 4.94 -4.94 -17.30
CA TRP A 278 5.96 -4.49 -16.35
C TRP A 278 5.91 -5.31 -15.06
N ARG A 279 4.72 -5.55 -14.48
CA ARG A 279 4.52 -6.38 -13.28
C ARG A 279 4.99 -7.83 -13.46
N GLN A 280 4.86 -8.39 -14.66
CA GLN A 280 5.35 -9.74 -14.99
C GLN A 280 6.88 -9.79 -15.19
N GLN A 281 7.46 -8.72 -15.71
CA GLN A 281 8.89 -8.67 -16.04
C GLN A 281 9.77 -8.19 -14.88
N LEU A 282 9.21 -7.36 -13.99
CA LEU A 282 9.89 -6.69 -12.88
C LEU A 282 11.32 -6.28 -13.26
N PRO A 283 11.51 -5.35 -14.24
CA PRO A 283 12.83 -5.00 -14.79
C PRO A 283 13.66 -4.17 -13.80
N LEU A 284 13.99 -4.81 -12.68
CA LEU A 284 14.55 -4.29 -11.45
C LEU A 284 15.68 -5.21 -11.01
N ALA A 285 16.79 -4.62 -10.58
CA ALA A 285 17.88 -5.32 -9.91
C ALA A 285 18.08 -4.71 -8.53
N VAL A 286 18.39 -5.53 -7.54
CA VAL A 286 18.73 -5.09 -6.18
C VAL A 286 20.02 -5.74 -5.71
N PHE A 287 20.91 -4.93 -5.14
CA PHE A 287 22.15 -5.39 -4.54
C PHE A 287 22.22 -4.98 -3.07
N ARG A 288 22.69 -5.90 -2.23
CA ARG A 288 23.32 -5.56 -0.96
C ARG A 288 24.79 -5.28 -1.20
N VAL A 289 25.28 -4.17 -0.67
CA VAL A 289 26.68 -3.77 -0.81
C VAL A 289 27.25 -3.43 0.55
N ARG A 290 28.22 -4.21 1.01
CA ARG A 290 28.88 -4.03 2.32
C ARG A 290 30.34 -3.64 2.12
N ASP A 291 30.77 -2.59 2.83
CA ASP A 291 32.18 -2.23 2.94
C ASP A 291 32.85 -3.06 4.04
N PRO A 292 33.77 -3.99 3.72
CA PRO A 292 34.40 -4.82 4.73
C PRO A 292 35.46 -4.07 5.55
N ASP A 293 35.81 -2.83 5.19
CA ASP A 293 36.77 -2.02 5.95
C ASP A 293 36.14 -1.48 7.25
N THR A 294 36.22 -2.29 8.31
CA THR A 294 35.73 -1.93 9.64
C THR A 294 36.53 -0.80 10.29
N ALA A 295 37.74 -0.50 9.81
CA ALA A 295 38.53 0.64 10.30
C ALA A 295 38.04 1.98 9.74
N ARG A 296 37.26 1.96 8.64
CA ARG A 296 36.64 3.16 8.09
C ARG A 296 35.57 3.69 9.07
N ALA A 297 35.66 4.98 9.39
CA ALA A 297 34.63 5.67 10.14
C ALA A 297 33.33 5.78 9.34
N THR A 298 32.20 5.60 10.02
CA THR A 298 30.85 5.82 9.47
C THR A 298 30.47 7.29 9.58
N GLU A 299 29.66 7.79 8.65
CA GLU A 299 29.08 9.12 8.70
C GLU A 299 27.55 9.02 8.67
N PRO A 300 26.88 8.86 9.82
CA PRO A 300 25.45 8.61 9.85
C PRO A 300 24.61 9.79 9.32
N PHE A 301 23.43 9.48 8.80
CA PHE A 301 22.38 10.47 8.60
C PHE A 301 21.79 10.91 9.94
N PRO A 302 21.37 12.18 10.08
CA PRO A 302 20.61 12.60 11.25
C PRO A 302 19.22 11.96 11.22
N PHE A 303 18.51 12.05 12.34
CA PHE A 303 17.07 11.82 12.39
C PHE A 303 16.33 12.53 11.22
N PRO A 304 15.41 11.85 10.52
CA PRO A 304 14.71 12.39 9.36
C PRO A 304 13.86 13.60 9.76
N VAL A 305 13.79 14.58 8.86
CA VAL A 305 12.86 15.71 8.98
C VAL A 305 11.81 15.50 7.92
N ARG A 306 10.57 15.24 8.35
CA ARG A 306 9.45 15.07 7.42
C ARG A 306 9.02 16.41 6.82
N GLU A 307 8.66 16.37 5.56
CA GLU A 307 8.00 17.50 4.90
C GLU A 307 6.61 17.72 5.51
N GLU A 308 6.23 18.99 5.64
CA GLU A 308 4.92 19.37 6.15
C GLU A 308 3.82 18.95 5.17
N ARG A 309 2.76 18.35 5.70
CA ARG A 309 1.55 18.06 4.93
C ARG A 309 0.74 19.33 4.71
N ILE A 310 0.21 19.48 3.52
CA ILE A 310 -0.70 20.57 3.14
C ILE A 310 -2.03 19.98 2.70
N ALA A 311 -3.10 20.77 2.66
CA ALA A 311 -4.36 20.39 2.04
C ALA A 311 -5.16 21.63 1.66
N GLN A 312 -6.01 21.49 0.63
CA GLN A 312 -7.15 22.39 0.42
C GLN A 312 -8.20 22.07 1.50
N SER A 313 -8.64 23.09 2.23
CA SER A 313 -9.57 22.87 3.33
C SER A 313 -10.94 22.44 2.82
N GLU A 314 -11.39 21.28 3.28
CA GLU A 314 -12.72 20.74 3.03
C GLU A 314 -13.70 21.10 4.15
N LEU A 315 -13.26 21.79 5.20
CA LEU A 315 -14.10 22.07 6.38
C LEU A 315 -15.36 22.89 6.04
N GLU A 316 -15.35 23.66 4.95
CA GLU A 316 -16.54 24.34 4.44
C GLU A 316 -17.60 23.38 3.87
N LEU A 317 -17.23 22.14 3.56
CA LEU A 317 -18.07 21.09 3.01
C LEU A 317 -18.74 20.22 4.08
N GLU A 318 -18.41 20.39 5.38
CA GLU A 318 -18.97 19.58 6.47
C GLU A 318 -20.50 19.62 6.52
N GLY A 319 -21.09 20.80 6.29
CA GLY A 319 -22.54 20.97 6.26
C GLY A 319 -23.19 20.21 5.10
N ASP A 320 -22.65 20.35 3.89
CA ASP A 320 -23.17 19.67 2.71
C ASP A 320 -22.95 18.14 2.77
N ALA A 321 -21.84 17.67 3.37
CA ALA A 321 -21.59 16.25 3.61
C ALA A 321 -22.66 15.65 4.54
N LYS A 322 -23.03 16.38 5.61
CA LYS A 322 -24.11 15.98 6.51
C LYS A 322 -25.46 15.95 5.79
N ASP A 323 -25.75 16.96 4.97
CA ASP A 323 -26.97 17.03 4.18
C ASP A 323 -27.03 15.88 3.16
N LEU A 324 -25.89 15.46 2.59
CA LEU A 324 -25.80 14.29 1.72
C LEU A 324 -26.10 12.98 2.45
N VAL A 325 -25.57 12.79 3.66
CA VAL A 325 -25.91 11.63 4.50
C VAL A 325 -27.42 11.57 4.76
N ASP A 326 -28.04 12.71 5.12
CA ASP A 326 -29.46 12.78 5.38
C ASP A 326 -30.29 12.56 4.09
N ALA A 327 -29.85 13.08 2.95
CA ALA A 327 -30.49 12.88 1.65
C ALA A 327 -30.43 11.41 1.19
N VAL A 328 -29.30 10.71 1.41
CA VAL A 328 -29.18 9.27 1.16
C VAL A 328 -30.17 8.51 2.04
N LYS A 329 -30.23 8.78 3.34
CA LYS A 329 -31.19 8.15 4.26
C LYS A 329 -32.64 8.41 3.85
N GLN A 330 -32.97 9.63 3.41
CA GLN A 330 -34.29 9.99 2.92
C GLN A 330 -34.65 9.24 1.64
N ARG A 331 -33.73 9.14 0.68
CA ARG A 331 -33.92 8.41 -0.59
C ARG A 331 -34.20 6.93 -0.35
N TRP A 332 -33.60 6.35 0.69
CA TRP A 332 -33.83 4.99 1.13
C TRP A 332 -35.07 4.81 2.01
N GLY A 333 -35.74 5.90 2.41
CA GLY A 333 -36.88 5.85 3.34
C GLY A 333 -36.48 5.44 4.77
N GLN A 334 -35.20 5.61 5.15
CA GLN A 334 -34.63 5.14 6.41
C GLN A 334 -33.96 6.28 7.21
N PRO A 335 -34.72 7.29 7.68
CA PRO A 335 -34.17 8.45 8.39
C PRO A 335 -33.47 8.10 9.71
N ASN A 336 -33.71 6.90 10.26
CA ASN A 336 -33.11 6.43 11.51
C ASN A 336 -31.95 5.43 11.31
N SER A 337 -31.48 5.23 10.07
CA SER A 337 -30.31 4.38 9.81
C SER A 337 -29.11 4.81 10.62
N LYS A 338 -28.35 3.82 11.10
CA LYS A 338 -27.12 4.03 11.84
C LYS A 338 -26.07 4.65 10.92
N VAL A 339 -25.41 5.69 11.42
CA VAL A 339 -24.27 6.33 10.76
C VAL A 339 -23.05 6.14 11.67
N GLY A 340 -21.90 5.85 11.08
CA GLY A 340 -20.63 5.80 11.76
C GLY A 340 -19.58 6.57 10.96
N GLU A 341 -18.78 7.38 11.65
CA GLU A 341 -17.78 8.23 11.01
C GLU A 341 -16.47 7.48 10.79
N PHE A 342 -15.81 7.76 9.67
CA PHE A 342 -14.42 7.35 9.48
C PHE A 342 -13.51 8.19 10.36
N GLU A 343 -12.36 7.62 10.72
CA GLU A 343 -11.34 8.29 11.52
C GLU A 343 -10.02 8.28 10.76
N SER A 344 -9.34 9.43 10.69
CA SER A 344 -7.94 9.47 10.21
C SER A 344 -7.06 8.72 11.20
N LEU A 345 -6.34 7.70 10.71
CA LEU A 345 -5.44 6.91 11.53
C LEU A 345 -4.24 7.72 12.02
N LEU A 346 -3.80 8.72 11.24
CA LEU A 346 -2.75 9.64 11.65
C LEU A 346 -3.19 10.45 12.89
N LEU A 347 -4.41 10.99 12.89
CA LEU A 347 -4.92 11.76 14.02
C LEU A 347 -5.34 10.88 15.22
N LYS A 348 -5.90 9.70 14.95
CA LYS A 348 -6.44 8.82 16.00
C LYS A 348 -5.36 8.09 16.78
N VAL A 349 -4.36 7.54 16.08
CA VAL A 349 -3.37 6.64 16.69
C VAL A 349 -1.92 6.98 16.32
N ASP A 350 -1.67 8.19 15.80
CA ASP A 350 -0.32 8.72 15.55
C ASP A 350 0.55 7.78 14.68
N LEU A 351 -0.01 7.36 13.52
CA LEU A 351 0.69 6.50 12.55
C LEU A 351 1.77 7.27 11.79
N LEU A 352 2.88 7.53 12.47
CA LEU A 352 4.14 7.99 11.90
C LEU A 352 5.26 7.06 12.35
N GLY A 353 6.08 6.58 11.42
CA GLY A 353 7.11 5.57 11.69
C GLY A 353 8.00 5.94 12.87
N GLU A 354 8.47 7.19 12.92
CA GLU A 354 9.30 7.71 14.01
C GLU A 354 8.60 7.77 15.38
N HIS A 355 7.27 7.75 15.39
CA HIS A 355 6.42 7.80 16.57
C HIS A 355 6.02 6.40 17.06
N CYS A 356 5.81 5.46 16.14
CA CYS A 356 5.54 4.04 16.46
C CYS A 356 6.77 3.31 17.00
N LEU A 357 7.94 3.61 16.46
CA LEU A 357 9.19 2.94 16.81
C LEU A 357 9.63 3.07 18.28
N PRO A 358 9.53 4.25 18.93
CA PRO A 358 9.76 4.40 20.37
C PRO A 358 8.56 3.96 21.21
N ARG A 359 7.34 3.91 20.64
CA ARG A 359 6.12 3.41 21.26
C ARG A 359 5.81 2.00 20.75
N PRO A 360 6.62 0.97 21.08
CA PRO A 360 6.72 -0.32 20.38
C PRO A 360 5.37 -0.90 19.89
N MET A 361 4.92 -0.40 18.73
CA MET A 361 3.62 -0.64 18.12
C MET A 361 3.79 -0.74 16.61
N ASN A 362 2.82 -1.38 16.00
CA ASN A 362 2.69 -1.50 14.56
C ASN A 362 2.18 -0.18 13.98
N CYS A 363 2.91 0.34 12.99
CA CYS A 363 2.58 1.53 12.22
C CYS A 363 1.73 1.21 10.99
N ILE A 364 1.49 -0.08 10.72
CA ILE A 364 0.57 -0.57 9.67
C ILE A 364 1.01 -0.08 8.27
N GLY A 365 2.32 0.02 8.04
CA GLY A 365 2.87 0.49 6.76
C GLY A 365 2.53 1.96 6.50
N ASP A 366 2.73 2.81 7.52
CA ASP A 366 2.49 4.24 7.42
C ASP A 366 3.29 4.87 6.29
N ASN A 367 2.70 5.83 5.56
CA ASN A 367 3.38 6.56 4.50
C ASN A 367 3.16 8.05 4.66
N SER A 368 4.19 8.83 4.33
CA SER A 368 4.12 10.30 4.32
C SER A 368 3.25 10.85 3.19
N ASP A 369 3.02 10.04 2.15
CA ASP A 369 2.37 10.45 0.92
C ASP A 369 0.89 10.07 0.77
N ALA A 370 0.26 9.61 1.87
CA ALA A 370 -1.16 9.32 1.92
C ALA A 370 -1.78 9.69 3.27
N ASP A 371 -3.06 10.08 3.28
CA ASP A 371 -3.90 9.98 4.47
C ASP A 371 -4.70 8.68 4.43
N TYR A 372 -4.90 8.05 5.59
CA TYR A 372 -5.62 6.80 5.74
C TYR A 372 -6.79 6.98 6.70
N GLN A 373 -8.01 6.80 6.19
CA GLN A 373 -9.24 6.98 6.94
C GLN A 373 -9.96 5.64 7.05
N ILE A 374 -10.28 5.22 8.27
CA ILE A 374 -10.85 3.89 8.54
C ILE A 374 -12.27 3.99 9.08
N SER A 375 -13.17 3.15 8.57
CA SER A 375 -14.55 3.08 9.03
C SER A 375 -14.69 2.35 10.39
N PRO A 376 -15.85 2.49 11.04
CA PRO A 376 -16.29 1.53 12.06
C PRO A 376 -16.48 0.14 11.46
N THR A 377 -16.50 -0.89 12.31
CA THR A 377 -16.78 -2.27 11.88
C THR A 377 -18.21 -2.41 11.34
N ALA A 378 -18.34 -3.12 10.23
CA ALA A 378 -19.60 -3.40 9.55
C ALA A 378 -19.74 -4.89 9.19
N ARG A 379 -20.97 -5.28 8.82
CA ARG A 379 -21.38 -6.62 8.37
C ARG A 379 -22.41 -6.48 7.24
N LEU A 380 -22.59 -7.56 6.47
CA LEU A 380 -23.42 -7.56 5.24
C LEU A 380 -24.46 -8.69 5.18
N ASP A 381 -24.39 -9.68 6.07
CA ASP A 381 -25.11 -10.95 5.89
C ASP A 381 -26.53 -10.99 6.46
N SER A 382 -27.01 -9.93 7.11
CA SER A 382 -28.41 -9.80 7.55
C SER A 382 -29.27 -8.96 6.59
N GLY A 383 -28.76 -8.71 5.37
CA GLY A 383 -29.42 -7.87 4.36
C GLY A 383 -28.98 -6.40 4.39
N GLU A 384 -27.92 -6.08 5.12
CA GLU A 384 -27.38 -4.72 5.16
C GLU A 384 -26.81 -4.28 3.81
N ILE A 385 -26.95 -2.99 3.52
CA ILE A 385 -26.28 -2.29 2.43
C ILE A 385 -25.46 -1.17 3.05
N LEU A 386 -24.17 -1.14 2.75
CA LEU A 386 -23.22 -0.17 3.28
C LEU A 386 -23.14 0.98 2.29
N ALA A 387 -23.61 2.17 2.65
CA ALA A 387 -23.41 3.37 1.84
C ALA A 387 -22.29 4.21 2.45
N VAL A 388 -21.27 4.51 1.66
CA VAL A 388 -20.19 5.42 2.02
C VAL A 388 -20.45 6.76 1.34
N VAL A 389 -20.43 7.83 2.14
CA VAL A 389 -20.56 9.20 1.69
C VAL A 389 -19.30 9.94 2.09
N GLY A 390 -18.61 10.58 1.17
CA GLY A 390 -17.37 11.30 1.46
C GLY A 390 -17.02 12.35 0.42
N THR A 391 -16.05 13.21 0.74
CA THR A 391 -15.40 14.08 -0.24
C THR A 391 -14.51 13.26 -1.17
N LEU A 392 -14.40 13.67 -2.43
CA LEU A 392 -13.50 13.02 -3.39
C LEU A 392 -12.21 13.85 -3.53
N GLY A 393 -11.12 13.33 -2.96
CA GLY A 393 -9.82 14.02 -2.89
C GLY A 393 -9.28 14.50 -4.25
N THR A 394 -9.54 13.77 -5.34
CA THR A 394 -9.14 14.17 -6.71
C THR A 394 -9.90 15.38 -7.23
N VAL A 395 -11.10 15.64 -6.72
CA VAL A 395 -11.94 16.79 -7.09
C VAL A 395 -11.71 17.98 -6.15
N THR A 396 -11.50 17.72 -4.86
CA THR A 396 -11.19 18.77 -3.87
C THR A 396 -9.75 19.28 -3.96
N GLY A 397 -8.89 18.58 -4.70
CA GLY A 397 -7.48 18.94 -4.89
C GLY A 397 -6.57 18.46 -3.75
N ASN A 398 -7.01 17.42 -3.03
CA ASN A 398 -6.29 16.80 -1.90
C ASN A 398 -5.66 15.45 -2.24
N ALA A 399 -5.89 14.91 -3.44
CA ALA A 399 -5.26 13.69 -3.90
C ALA A 399 -5.06 13.70 -5.43
N THR A 400 -4.03 13.02 -5.90
CA THR A 400 -3.89 12.63 -7.32
C THR A 400 -4.57 11.31 -7.64
N TYR A 401 -4.88 10.53 -6.61
CA TYR A 401 -5.52 9.22 -6.67
C TYR A 401 -6.23 8.92 -5.33
N VAL A 402 -7.45 8.38 -5.39
CA VAL A 402 -8.20 7.92 -4.21
C VAL A 402 -8.53 6.44 -4.33
N SER A 403 -8.35 5.73 -3.22
CA SER A 403 -8.67 4.30 -3.05
C SER A 403 -9.68 4.13 -1.93
N LEU A 404 -10.81 3.46 -2.21
CA LEU A 404 -11.77 3.03 -1.21
C LEU A 404 -11.86 1.51 -1.20
N SER A 405 -11.34 0.89 -0.14
CA SER A 405 -11.16 -0.57 -0.08
C SER A 405 -11.92 -1.20 1.10
N PRO A 406 -12.80 -2.19 0.85
CA PRO A 406 -13.29 -3.12 1.86
C PRO A 406 -12.19 -4.08 2.29
N ASN A 407 -12.00 -4.18 3.60
CA ASN A 407 -11.00 -5.03 4.22
C ASN A 407 -11.69 -6.03 5.16
N TRP A 408 -11.50 -7.32 4.89
CA TRP A 408 -11.93 -8.40 5.77
C TRP A 408 -11.13 -8.35 7.08
N ILE A 409 -11.84 -8.40 8.20
CA ILE A 409 -11.23 -8.46 9.54
C ILE A 409 -11.65 -9.74 10.27
N PRO A 410 -10.78 -10.30 11.15
CA PRO A 410 -9.50 -9.78 11.62
C PRO A 410 -8.26 -9.84 10.70
N PRO A 411 -8.20 -10.57 9.57
CA PRO A 411 -6.96 -10.68 8.79
C PRO A 411 -6.42 -9.35 8.24
N LEU A 412 -7.22 -8.29 8.19
CA LEU A 412 -6.85 -7.02 7.54
C LEU A 412 -6.41 -7.29 6.10
N GLU A 413 -7.27 -8.01 5.38
CA GLU A 413 -7.10 -8.36 3.98
C GLU A 413 -8.03 -7.49 3.13
N GLY A 414 -7.47 -6.62 2.30
CA GLY A 414 -8.24 -5.89 1.30
C GLY A 414 -8.77 -6.87 0.27
N VAL A 415 -10.09 -6.83 0.01
CA VAL A 415 -10.74 -7.81 -0.87
C VAL A 415 -11.09 -7.24 -2.25
N LEU A 416 -11.17 -5.91 -2.35
CA LEU A 416 -11.30 -5.14 -3.59
C LEU A 416 -10.86 -3.69 -3.35
N ASP A 417 -10.83 -2.90 -4.42
CA ASP A 417 -10.58 -1.46 -4.39
C ASP A 417 -11.55 -0.75 -5.34
N VAL A 418 -12.11 0.37 -4.89
CA VAL A 418 -12.92 1.28 -5.71
C VAL A 418 -12.08 2.53 -5.96
N SER A 419 -11.89 2.88 -7.23
CA SER A 419 -11.03 3.99 -7.65
C SER A 419 -11.76 5.33 -7.62
N ASP A 420 -11.02 6.43 -7.63
CA ASP A 420 -11.57 7.78 -7.81
C ASP A 420 -12.46 7.89 -9.06
N VAL A 421 -12.13 7.17 -10.14
CA VAL A 421 -12.90 7.15 -11.39
C VAL A 421 -14.29 6.56 -11.19
N ASP A 422 -14.41 5.53 -10.34
CA ASP A 422 -15.70 4.90 -10.01
C ASP A 422 -16.52 5.69 -8.99
N LEU A 423 -15.85 6.53 -8.19
CA LEU A 423 -16.48 7.40 -7.19
C LEU A 423 -16.96 8.72 -7.81
N GLU A 424 -16.28 9.23 -8.83
CA GLU A 424 -16.57 10.52 -9.43
C GLU A 424 -18.01 10.61 -9.97
N GLY A 425 -18.71 11.69 -9.61
CA GLY A 425 -20.09 11.94 -10.06
C GLY A 425 -21.16 11.05 -9.42
N SER A 426 -20.81 10.12 -8.54
CA SER A 426 -21.76 9.20 -7.91
C SER A 426 -22.77 9.89 -6.98
N ALA A 427 -22.46 11.09 -6.48
CA ALA A 427 -23.37 11.92 -5.69
C ALA A 427 -24.30 12.82 -6.54
N SER A 428 -24.15 12.86 -7.87
CA SER A 428 -24.93 13.75 -8.75
C SER A 428 -26.44 13.59 -8.63
N ALA A 429 -26.92 12.39 -8.29
CA ALA A 429 -28.34 12.10 -8.13
C ALA A 429 -28.99 12.79 -6.90
N PHE A 430 -28.20 13.53 -6.11
CA PHE A 430 -28.62 14.32 -4.94
C PHE A 430 -28.51 15.84 -5.16
N ALA A 431 -28.14 16.30 -6.35
CA ALA A 431 -27.88 17.73 -6.66
C ALA A 431 -29.11 18.65 -6.48
N GLU A 432 -30.33 18.11 -6.49
CA GLU A 432 -31.55 18.88 -6.17
C GLU A 432 -31.71 19.17 -4.67
N MET A 433 -30.97 18.47 -3.80
CA MET A 433 -31.12 18.51 -2.34
C MET A 433 -29.86 19.01 -1.62
N VAL A 434 -28.69 18.86 -2.23
CA VAL A 434 -27.39 19.09 -1.60
C VAL A 434 -26.52 19.95 -2.53
N ASN A 435 -25.78 20.90 -1.97
CA ASN A 435 -24.83 21.70 -2.75
C ASN A 435 -23.51 20.95 -2.95
N ASN A 436 -22.68 21.40 -3.89
CA ASN A 436 -21.33 20.87 -4.12
C ASN A 436 -21.27 19.35 -4.38
N THR A 437 -22.34 18.73 -4.88
CA THR A 437 -22.39 17.27 -5.15
C THR A 437 -21.29 16.76 -6.08
N GLU A 438 -20.70 17.63 -6.90
CA GLU A 438 -19.54 17.30 -7.72
C GLU A 438 -18.27 16.99 -6.90
N LYS A 439 -18.16 17.51 -5.68
CA LYS A 439 -17.03 17.26 -4.76
C LYS A 439 -17.22 16.04 -3.87
N PHE A 440 -18.40 15.41 -3.92
CA PHE A 440 -18.74 14.27 -3.06
C PHE A 440 -18.93 13.00 -3.88
N TYR A 441 -18.89 11.87 -3.18
CA TYR A 441 -19.29 10.58 -3.71
C TYR A 441 -20.32 9.91 -2.80
N VAL A 442 -21.16 9.05 -3.39
CA VAL A 442 -22.01 8.09 -2.68
C VAL A 442 -21.80 6.73 -3.31
N HIS A 443 -21.15 5.82 -2.58
CA HIS A 443 -20.82 4.48 -3.07
C HIS A 443 -21.39 3.40 -2.16
N TYR A 444 -21.88 2.31 -2.76
CA TYR A 444 -22.54 1.23 -2.04
C TYR A 444 -21.71 -0.06 -2.06
N PHE A 445 -21.74 -0.81 -0.95
CA PHE A 445 -21.28 -2.19 -0.89
C PHE A 445 -22.40 -3.09 -0.39
N ALA A 446 -22.61 -4.22 -1.07
CA ALA A 446 -23.68 -5.16 -0.74
C ALA A 446 -23.29 -6.60 -1.15
N ARG A 447 -24.04 -7.60 -0.67
CA ARG A 447 -23.97 -8.98 -1.20
C ARG A 447 -24.60 -9.10 -2.60
N ASP A 448 -25.50 -8.18 -2.94
CA ASP A 448 -26.23 -8.12 -4.22
C ASP A 448 -26.40 -6.66 -4.60
N CYS A 449 -25.86 -6.27 -5.75
CA CYS A 449 -25.96 -4.90 -6.29
C CYS A 449 -27.04 -4.75 -7.37
N THR A 450 -27.90 -5.75 -7.57
CA THR A 450 -28.97 -5.69 -8.57
C THR A 450 -29.82 -4.43 -8.42
N ASP A 451 -29.95 -3.67 -9.52
CA ASP A 451 -30.68 -2.40 -9.61
C ASP A 451 -30.19 -1.28 -8.68
N LEU A 452 -28.97 -1.39 -8.14
CA LEU A 452 -28.32 -0.39 -7.28
C LEU A 452 -27.10 0.21 -8.01
N PRO A 453 -27.20 1.43 -8.58
CA PRO A 453 -26.06 2.10 -9.21
C PRO A 453 -24.98 2.44 -8.18
N ASN A 454 -23.74 2.60 -8.66
CA ASN A 454 -22.56 2.93 -7.84
C ASN A 454 -22.34 1.92 -6.72
N CYS A 455 -22.41 0.62 -7.05
CA CYS A 455 -22.35 -0.46 -6.08
C CYS A 455 -21.33 -1.52 -6.48
N HIS A 456 -20.51 -1.97 -5.53
CA HIS A 456 -19.64 -3.13 -5.66
C HIS A 456 -20.13 -4.30 -4.79
N GLU A 457 -20.20 -5.48 -5.42
CA GLU A 457 -20.56 -6.71 -4.71
C GLU A 457 -19.39 -7.24 -3.89
N ILE A 458 -19.66 -7.54 -2.61
CA ILE A 458 -18.72 -8.26 -1.74
C ILE A 458 -19.20 -9.70 -1.65
N THR A 459 -18.54 -10.60 -2.39
CA THR A 459 -18.92 -12.01 -2.45
C THR A 459 -18.58 -12.75 -1.16
N LYS A 460 -19.18 -13.94 -0.96
CA LYS A 460 -18.86 -14.80 0.19
C LYS A 460 -17.46 -15.40 0.13
N ASP A 461 -16.84 -15.43 -1.04
CA ASP A 461 -15.45 -15.86 -1.21
C ASP A 461 -14.47 -14.75 -0.79
N MET A 462 -14.84 -13.49 -1.02
CA MET A 462 -14.09 -12.32 -0.56
C MET A 462 -14.19 -12.15 0.97
N ILE A 463 -15.40 -12.10 1.49
CA ILE A 463 -15.67 -11.99 2.93
C ILE A 463 -16.64 -13.10 3.30
N PRO A 464 -16.22 -14.09 4.10
CA PRO A 464 -17.06 -15.22 4.50
C PRO A 464 -18.38 -14.77 5.14
N GLN A 465 -19.34 -15.70 5.18
CA GLN A 465 -20.59 -15.46 5.90
C GLN A 465 -20.31 -15.16 7.37
N ASP A 466 -21.02 -14.17 7.92
CA ASP A 466 -20.84 -13.61 9.27
C ASP A 466 -19.49 -12.90 9.47
N GLY A 467 -18.73 -12.71 8.38
CA GLY A 467 -17.50 -11.96 8.36
C GLY A 467 -17.73 -10.47 8.63
N GLU A 468 -16.78 -9.87 9.32
CA GLU A 468 -16.76 -8.44 9.59
C GLU A 468 -15.82 -7.74 8.61
N LEU A 469 -16.11 -6.48 8.32
CA LEU A 469 -15.25 -5.65 7.50
C LEU A 469 -15.07 -4.25 8.07
N LYS A 470 -13.98 -3.61 7.65
CA LYS A 470 -13.78 -2.18 7.71
C LYS A 470 -13.51 -1.65 6.30
N LEU A 471 -13.94 -0.43 6.04
CA LEU A 471 -13.67 0.28 4.80
C LEU A 471 -12.52 1.24 5.07
N VAL A 472 -11.58 1.34 4.13
CA VAL A 472 -10.43 2.23 4.23
C VAL A 472 -10.41 3.14 3.01
N GLN A 473 -10.54 4.44 3.22
CA GLN A 473 -10.25 5.46 2.21
C GLN A 473 -8.78 5.86 2.32
N ARG A 474 -8.15 6.10 1.17
CA ARG A 474 -6.76 6.52 1.06
C ARG A 474 -6.64 7.62 0.03
N ASP A 475 -6.18 8.78 0.47
CA ASP A 475 -5.96 9.96 -0.38
C ASP A 475 -4.46 10.11 -0.64
N TYR A 476 -4.02 9.79 -1.87
CA TYR A 476 -2.61 9.76 -2.26
C TYR A 476 -2.16 11.04 -2.93
N VAL A 477 -1.11 11.64 -2.35
CA VAL A 477 -0.34 12.77 -2.89
C VAL A 477 -1.20 13.99 -3.24
N VAL A 478 -1.01 15.09 -2.51
CA VAL A 478 -1.66 16.36 -2.86
C VAL A 478 -1.03 16.92 -4.15
N PRO A 479 -1.82 17.33 -5.15
CA PRO A 479 -1.29 18.05 -6.32
C PRO A 479 -0.38 19.23 -5.92
N GLY A 480 0.85 19.24 -6.46
CA GLY A 480 1.86 20.26 -6.12
C GLY A 480 2.66 19.98 -4.83
N SER A 481 2.38 18.87 -4.15
CA SER A 481 3.14 18.36 -3.01
C SER A 481 3.78 17.01 -3.35
N THR A 482 4.70 16.57 -2.50
CA THR A 482 5.28 15.23 -2.48
C THR A 482 4.64 14.36 -1.40
N ARG A 483 3.66 14.90 -0.64
CA ARG A 483 3.04 14.31 0.55
C ARG A 483 1.53 14.21 0.43
N GLY A 484 0.94 13.36 1.27
CA GLY A 484 -0.51 13.21 1.39
C GLY A 484 -1.13 14.42 2.07
N PRO A 485 -2.47 14.54 2.03
CA PRO A 485 -3.14 15.69 2.62
C PRO A 485 -2.96 15.75 4.14
N ASP A 486 -3.04 16.97 4.69
CA ASP A 486 -3.18 17.18 6.13
C ASP A 486 -4.60 16.80 6.58
N PRO A 487 -4.78 15.73 7.37
CA PRO A 487 -6.10 15.24 7.75
C PRO A 487 -6.89 16.21 8.63
N ARG A 488 -6.25 17.23 9.23
CA ARG A 488 -6.96 18.24 10.04
C ARG A 488 -7.82 19.18 9.20
N LEU A 489 -7.61 19.18 7.88
CA LEU A 489 -8.32 20.03 6.93
C LEU A 489 -9.28 19.24 6.05
N LEU A 490 -9.42 17.93 6.26
CA LEU A 490 -10.30 17.06 5.48
C LEU A 490 -11.62 16.81 6.19
N VAL A 491 -12.65 16.47 5.40
CA VAL A 491 -13.91 15.94 5.91
C VAL A 491 -13.90 14.43 5.74
N ASN A 492 -13.82 13.69 6.85
CA ASN A 492 -13.81 12.23 6.79
C ASN A 492 -15.15 11.68 6.24
N PRO A 493 -15.13 10.55 5.52
CA PRO A 493 -16.34 9.87 5.08
C PRO A 493 -17.22 9.39 6.23
N SER A 494 -18.50 9.20 5.92
CA SER A 494 -19.49 8.57 6.80
C SER A 494 -19.97 7.25 6.20
N LEU A 495 -20.13 6.24 7.04
CA LEU A 495 -20.73 4.94 6.73
C LEU A 495 -22.18 4.88 7.22
N ILE A 496 -23.12 4.70 6.31
CA ILE A 496 -24.54 4.49 6.60
C ILE A 496 -24.86 3.00 6.47
N ILE A 497 -25.47 2.42 7.50
CA ILE A 497 -25.99 1.04 7.47
C ILE A 497 -27.47 1.08 7.09
N LEU A 498 -27.78 0.62 5.88
CA LEU A 498 -29.12 0.59 5.31
C LEU A 498 -29.69 -0.83 5.32
N ASP A 499 -31.00 -0.97 5.47
CA ASP A 499 -31.74 -2.22 5.29
C ASP A 499 -32.06 -2.44 3.81
N GLY A 500 -31.46 -3.47 3.21
CA GLY A 500 -31.65 -3.84 1.81
C GLY A 500 -33.05 -4.36 1.48
N ALA A 501 -33.83 -4.82 2.47
CA ALA A 501 -35.23 -5.20 2.23
C ALA A 501 -36.11 -4.01 1.80
N SER A 502 -35.67 -2.79 2.12
CA SER A 502 -36.32 -1.54 1.77
C SER A 502 -35.68 -0.85 0.55
N ARG A 503 -34.97 -1.60 -0.31
CA ARG A 503 -34.29 -1.05 -1.50
C ARG A 503 -35.27 -0.24 -2.37
N PRO A 504 -34.94 1.02 -2.72
CA PRO A 504 -35.79 1.81 -3.61
C PRO A 504 -35.90 1.17 -4.99
N LYS A 505 -37.13 1.00 -5.51
CA LYS A 505 -37.40 0.25 -6.74
C LYS A 505 -36.91 0.92 -8.04
N ASN A 506 -36.63 2.22 -8.02
CA ASN A 506 -36.22 3.01 -9.18
C ASN A 506 -35.04 3.93 -8.80
N LEU A 507 -33.83 3.37 -8.70
CA LEU A 507 -32.63 4.20 -8.51
C LEU A 507 -32.02 4.71 -9.82
N THR A 508 -32.48 4.20 -10.96
CA THR A 508 -31.98 4.45 -12.32
C THR A 508 -32.60 5.66 -13.02
N ASP A 509 -33.73 6.19 -12.53
CA ASP A 509 -34.44 7.30 -13.17
C ASP A 509 -34.21 8.61 -12.41
N LYS A 510 -33.21 9.37 -12.85
CA LYS A 510 -33.18 10.85 -12.95
C LYS A 510 -31.82 11.24 -13.55
N LYS A 511 -31.77 11.23 -14.89
CA LYS A 511 -30.76 11.93 -15.69
C LYS A 511 -31.13 13.40 -15.80
#